data_AF-A0A9N8JD81-F1
#
_entry.id   AF-A0A9N8JD81-F1
#
_cell.length_a   1.000
_cell.length_b   1.000
_cell.length_c   1.000
_cell.angle_alpha   90.00
_cell.angle_beta   90.00
_cell.angle_gamma   90.00
#
_symmetry.space_group_name_H-M   'P 1'
#
loop_
_entity.id
_entity.type
_entity.pdbx_description
1 polymer ?
#
loop_
_entity_poly.entity_id
_entity_poly.type
_entity_poly.pdbx_seq_one_letter_code
_entity_poly.pdbx_strand_id
1 'polypeptide(L)'
;PTSNMAEQVKYYEMYRNASLVQQPNTLTLISRLNIYSIGGTLADTLDDLISSRRIEPQLAIKIMTNFDQVIAQVLGDKVKARMSFKGHLDTYRFCDDVWTFILKDIKFKLDNSQTIEVEKVRIVSLLNANSPHNTGKK
;
A
#
# COMPACT_ATOMS: atom_id res chain seq x y z
N PRO A 1 6.91 28.53 -5.89
CA PRO A 1 5.61 29.17 -6.16
C PRO A 1 5.41 29.28 -7.68
N THR A 2 5.20 28.17 -8.40
CA THR A 2 3.90 27.53 -8.60
C THR A 2 4.13 26.04 -8.81
N SER A 3 3.99 25.22 -7.76
CA SER A 3 3.86 23.77 -7.94
C SER A 3 2.55 23.57 -8.68
N ASN A 4 2.63 23.05 -9.90
CA ASN A 4 1.59 23.11 -10.90
C ASN A 4 0.31 22.45 -10.36
N MET A 5 -0.76 23.24 -10.21
CA MET A 5 -2.07 22.77 -9.76
C MET A 5 -2.57 21.58 -10.59
N ALA A 6 -2.15 21.48 -11.87
CA ALA A 6 -2.43 20.34 -12.73
C ALA A 6 -1.68 19.05 -12.32
N GLU A 7 -0.44 19.14 -11.83
CA GLU A 7 0.29 17.96 -11.32
C GLU A 7 -0.31 17.44 -10.04
N GLN A 8 -0.81 18.35 -9.19
CA GLN A 8 -1.41 18.00 -7.90
C GLN A 8 -2.80 17.38 -8.09
N VAL A 9 -3.58 17.88 -9.04
CA VAL A 9 -4.84 17.25 -9.48
C VAL A 9 -4.57 15.88 -10.09
N LYS A 10 -3.53 15.75 -10.92
CA LYS A 10 -3.13 14.46 -11.52
C LYS A 10 -2.72 13.43 -10.45
N TYR A 11 -2.04 13.86 -9.40
CA TYR A 11 -1.70 13.01 -8.26
C TYR A 11 -2.97 12.53 -7.55
N TYR A 12 -3.91 13.42 -7.24
CA TYR A 12 -5.16 13.08 -6.58
C TYR A 12 -6.08 12.19 -7.45
N GLU A 13 -6.15 12.44 -8.75
CA GLU A 13 -6.85 11.57 -9.71
C GLU A 13 -6.19 10.20 -9.85
N MET A 14 -4.86 10.11 -9.71
CA MET A 14 -4.14 8.82 -9.66
C MET A 14 -4.50 8.03 -8.40
N TYR A 15 -4.62 8.69 -7.24
CA TYR A 15 -5.10 8.05 -6.01
C TYR A 15 -6.56 7.58 -6.15
N ARG A 16 -7.43 8.39 -6.77
CA ARG A 16 -8.83 8.04 -7.06
C ARG A 16 -8.99 6.88 -8.05
N ASN A 17 -8.18 6.85 -9.12
CA ASN A 17 -8.31 5.91 -10.24
C ASN A 17 -7.44 4.65 -10.11
N ALA A 18 -6.99 4.30 -8.91
CA ALA A 18 -6.11 3.14 -8.64
C ALA A 18 -6.67 1.77 -9.11
N SER A 19 -7.92 1.71 -9.58
CA SER A 19 -8.54 0.54 -10.22
C SER A 19 -8.33 0.46 -11.75
N LEU A 20 -7.97 1.53 -12.45
CA LEU A 20 -7.99 1.60 -13.92
C LEU A 20 -6.63 1.78 -14.62
N VAL A 21 -5.52 1.97 -13.89
CA VAL A 21 -4.20 2.12 -14.52
C VAL A 21 -3.50 0.77 -14.68
N GLN A 22 -3.38 0.32 -15.92
CA GLN A 22 -2.78 -0.95 -16.34
C GLN A 22 -1.24 -0.92 -16.43
N GLN A 23 -0.60 0.14 -15.91
CA GLN A 23 0.85 0.32 -15.85
C GLN A 23 1.26 0.47 -14.38
N PRO A 24 1.94 -0.51 -13.76
CA PRO A 24 2.31 -0.44 -12.36
C PRO A 24 3.51 0.48 -12.19
N ASN A 25 3.30 1.77 -11.94
CA ASN A 25 4.34 2.65 -11.41
C ASN A 25 4.40 2.52 -9.86
N THR A 26 5.56 2.79 -9.26
CA THR A 26 5.78 2.67 -7.79
C THR A 26 4.77 3.49 -6.96
N LEU A 27 4.31 4.63 -7.49
CA LEU A 27 3.35 5.52 -6.84
C LEU A 27 1.91 4.94 -6.81
N THR A 28 1.49 4.22 -7.85
CA THR A 28 0.20 3.51 -7.88
C THR A 28 0.21 2.32 -6.93
N LEU A 29 1.40 1.80 -6.59
CA LEU A 29 1.50 0.73 -5.61
C LEU A 29 1.44 1.23 -4.16
N ILE A 30 2.06 2.37 -3.86
CA ILE A 30 1.97 2.99 -2.52
C ILE A 30 0.52 3.38 -2.21
N SER A 31 -0.21 3.94 -3.17
CA SER A 31 -1.67 4.14 -3.07
C SER A 31 -2.45 2.82 -2.94
N ARG A 32 -1.98 1.74 -3.59
CA ARG A 32 -2.52 0.38 -3.42
C ARG A 32 -2.09 -0.37 -2.15
N LEU A 33 -1.16 0.16 -1.36
CA LEU A 33 -0.87 -0.35 -0.02
C LEU A 33 -1.77 0.34 1.02
N ASN A 34 -2.34 1.50 0.67
CA ASN A 34 -3.25 2.25 1.54
C ASN A 34 -4.72 1.74 1.54
N ILE A 35 -5.03 0.75 0.69
CA ILE A 35 -6.42 0.31 0.45
C ILE A 35 -7.00 -0.66 1.47
N TYR A 36 -6.25 -1.21 2.42
CA TYR A 36 -6.85 -2.18 3.34
C TYR A 36 -7.30 -1.54 4.66
N SER A 37 -8.37 -0.76 4.48
CA SER A 37 -9.34 -0.21 5.44
C SER A 37 -9.08 1.20 5.99
N ILE A 38 -8.02 1.43 6.75
CA ILE A 38 -7.91 2.70 7.51
C ILE A 38 -7.54 3.89 6.62
N GLY A 39 -6.61 3.68 5.69
CA GLY A 39 -6.20 4.72 4.73
C GLY A 39 -7.26 5.04 3.70
N GLY A 40 -7.99 4.01 3.24
CA GLY A 40 -9.17 4.19 2.38
C GLY A 40 -10.27 5.00 3.06
N THR A 41 -10.63 4.65 4.30
CA THR A 41 -11.66 5.41 5.05
C THR A 41 -11.23 6.86 5.30
N LEU A 42 -9.93 7.09 5.56
CA LEU A 42 -9.39 8.44 5.71
C LEU A 42 -9.48 9.22 4.39
N ALA A 43 -9.12 8.61 3.26
CA ALA A 43 -9.23 9.22 1.95
C ALA A 43 -10.68 9.57 1.62
N ASP A 44 -11.62 8.64 1.85
CA ASP A 44 -13.06 8.87 1.64
C ASP A 44 -13.57 10.06 2.49
N THR A 45 -13.16 10.12 3.77
CA THR A 45 -13.51 11.22 4.66
C THR A 45 -12.91 12.55 4.19
N LEU A 46 -11.67 12.54 3.70
CA LEU A 46 -11.02 13.72 3.15
C LEU A 46 -11.71 14.19 1.86
N ASP A 47 -12.15 13.26 1.01
CA ASP A 47 -12.88 13.54 -0.23
C ASP A 47 -14.23 14.21 0.08
N ASP A 48 -14.97 13.73 1.08
CA ASP A 48 -16.22 14.36 1.54
C ASP A 48 -15.99 15.79 2.08
N LEU A 49 -14.88 16.00 2.80
CA LEU A 49 -14.49 17.31 3.32
C LEU A 49 -14.05 18.29 2.23
N ILE A 50 -13.44 17.78 1.16
CA ILE A 50 -13.12 18.57 -0.05
C ILE A 50 -14.40 18.92 -0.80
N SER A 51 -15.30 17.95 -1.00
CA SER A 51 -16.57 18.13 -1.72
C SER A 51 -17.47 19.16 -1.03
N SER A 52 -17.51 19.15 0.30
CA SER A 52 -18.21 20.15 1.13
C SER A 52 -17.48 21.49 1.25
N ARG A 53 -16.36 21.69 0.51
CA ARG A 53 -15.50 22.89 0.52
C ARG A 53 -14.99 23.30 1.92
N ARG A 54 -14.90 22.35 2.85
CA ARG A 54 -14.39 22.59 4.21
C ARG A 54 -12.88 22.51 4.30
N ILE A 55 -12.26 21.75 3.41
CA ILE A 55 -10.81 21.53 3.36
C ILE A 55 -10.31 21.73 1.92
N GLU A 56 -9.14 22.35 1.79
CA GLU A 56 -8.46 22.49 0.50
C GLU A 56 -7.76 21.17 0.11
N PRO A 57 -7.78 20.76 -1.18
CA PRO A 57 -7.10 19.55 -1.64
C PRO A 57 -5.62 19.46 -1.22
N GLN A 58 -4.93 20.60 -1.14
CA GLN A 58 -3.54 20.67 -0.67
C GLN A 58 -3.35 20.15 0.75
N LEU A 59 -4.31 20.44 1.63
CA LEU A 59 -4.26 20.02 3.03
C LEU A 59 -4.52 18.51 3.15
N ALA A 60 -5.48 17.98 2.37
CA ALA A 60 -5.75 16.54 2.34
C ALA A 60 -4.53 15.73 1.89
N ILE A 61 -3.80 16.19 0.87
CA ILE A 61 -2.56 15.54 0.42
C ILE A 61 -1.52 15.50 1.55
N LYS A 62 -1.34 16.60 2.28
CA LYS A 62 -0.40 16.66 3.42
C LYS A 62 -0.81 15.69 4.54
N ILE A 63 -2.10 15.58 4.83
CA ILE A 63 -2.62 14.65 5.85
C ILE A 63 -2.33 13.21 5.42
N MET A 64 -2.59 12.85 4.16
CA MET A 64 -2.31 11.51 3.63
C MET A 64 -0.81 11.19 3.65
N THR A 65 0.05 12.14 3.28
CA THR A 65 1.52 11.93 3.34
C THR A 65 2.00 11.74 4.78
N ASN A 66 1.47 12.50 5.74
CA ASN A 66 1.81 12.33 7.14
C ASN A 66 1.33 10.97 7.68
N PHE A 67 0.13 10.56 7.28
CA PHE A 67 -0.42 9.24 7.62
C PHE A 67 0.50 8.10 7.14
N ASP A 68 0.96 8.15 5.88
CA ASP A 68 1.85 7.13 5.30
C ASP A 68 3.18 7.00 6.09
N GLN A 69 3.72 8.11 6.59
CA GLN A 69 4.94 8.11 7.41
C GLN A 69 4.70 7.49 8.79
N VAL A 70 3.62 7.91 9.46
CA VAL A 70 3.30 7.46 10.82
C VAL A 70 2.94 5.98 10.83
N ILE A 71 2.19 5.49 9.84
CA ILE A 71 1.79 4.07 9.80
C ILE A 71 3.00 3.17 9.60
N ALA A 72 3.95 3.55 8.73
CA ALA A 72 5.18 2.78 8.51
C ALA A 72 6.00 2.67 9.80
N GLN A 73 6.13 3.77 10.55
CA GLN A 73 6.82 3.77 11.84
C GLN A 73 6.09 2.89 12.87
N VAL A 74 4.78 3.06 13.03
CA VAL A 74 4.00 2.32 14.01
C VAL A 74 3.99 0.82 13.72
N LEU A 75 3.92 0.42 12.45
CA LEU A 75 4.00 -0.99 12.05
C LEU A 75 5.37 -1.58 12.40
N GLY A 76 6.46 -0.85 12.18
CA GLY A 76 7.81 -1.31 12.55
C GLY A 76 8.02 -1.45 14.06
N ASP A 77 7.52 -0.48 14.84
CA ASP A 77 7.80 -0.39 16.27
C ASP A 77 6.84 -1.24 17.13
N LYS A 78 5.54 -1.25 16.79
CA LYS A 78 4.49 -1.82 17.65
C LYS A 78 4.01 -3.19 17.23
N VAL A 79 4.11 -3.56 15.94
CA VAL A 79 3.59 -4.85 15.46
C VAL A 79 4.68 -5.92 15.56
N LYS A 80 4.54 -6.81 16.54
CA LYS A 80 5.43 -7.97 16.75
C LYS A 80 4.82 -9.30 16.31
N ALA A 81 3.55 -9.30 15.93
CA ALA A 81 2.85 -10.50 15.51
C ALA A 81 3.52 -11.11 14.28
N ARG A 82 3.69 -12.43 14.29
CA ARG A 82 4.27 -13.17 13.17
C ARG A 82 3.21 -14.08 12.58
N MET A 83 3.37 -14.34 11.28
CA MET A 83 2.61 -15.37 10.59
C MET A 83 3.51 -16.09 9.62
N SER A 84 3.19 -17.35 9.37
CA SER A 84 3.81 -18.15 8.32
C SER A 84 2.72 -18.60 7.35
N PHE A 85 3.07 -18.80 6.09
CA PHE A 85 2.12 -19.28 5.10
C PHE A 85 2.75 -20.29 4.16
N LYS A 86 1.93 -21.19 3.63
CA LYS A 86 2.31 -22.14 2.59
C LYS A 86 1.21 -22.19 1.54
N GLY A 87 1.57 -22.09 0.28
CA GLY A 87 0.63 -22.15 -0.84
C GLY A 87 1.36 -22.32 -2.16
N HIS A 88 0.61 -22.43 -3.24
CA HIS A 88 1.13 -22.57 -4.60
C HIS A 88 1.29 -21.20 -5.25
N LEU A 89 2.44 -20.93 -5.86
CA LEU A 89 2.65 -19.70 -6.63
C LEU A 89 1.97 -19.84 -8.00
N ASP A 90 1.05 -18.93 -8.30
CA ASP A 90 0.35 -18.85 -9.58
C ASP A 90 1.13 -17.95 -10.56
N THR A 91 1.35 -16.69 -10.16
CA THR A 91 2.14 -15.73 -10.95
C THR A 91 2.91 -14.78 -10.03
N TYR A 92 4.00 -14.22 -10.53
CA TYR A 92 4.77 -13.19 -9.85
C TYR A 92 5.15 -12.05 -10.81
N ARG A 93 5.42 -10.87 -10.26
CA ARG A 93 5.91 -9.71 -11.01
C ARG A 93 6.83 -8.88 -10.13
N PHE A 94 7.95 -8.47 -10.70
CA PHE A 94 8.80 -7.44 -10.15
C PHE A 94 8.85 -6.27 -11.11
N CYS A 95 8.51 -5.07 -10.65
CA CYS A 95 8.56 -3.83 -11.43
C CYS A 95 8.72 -2.66 -10.46
N ASP A 96 9.60 -1.72 -10.78
CA ASP A 96 9.86 -0.50 -9.98
C ASP A 96 10.04 -0.75 -8.46
N ASP A 97 10.89 -1.72 -8.10
CA ASP A 97 11.17 -2.11 -6.71
C ASP A 97 9.96 -2.65 -5.93
N VAL A 98 8.95 -3.08 -6.69
CA VAL A 98 7.74 -3.71 -6.17
C VAL A 98 7.69 -5.17 -6.55
N TRP A 99 7.51 -6.02 -5.54
CA TRP A 99 7.10 -7.40 -5.75
C TRP A 99 5.59 -7.57 -5.64
N THR A 100 5.00 -8.28 -6.60
CA THR A 100 3.62 -8.76 -6.54
C THR A 100 3.60 -10.27 -6.75
N PHE A 101 3.00 -11.01 -5.82
CA PHE A 101 2.79 -12.45 -5.92
C PHE A 101 1.30 -12.75 -5.91
N ILE A 102 0.87 -13.67 -6.76
CA ILE A 102 -0.46 -14.27 -6.71
C ILE A 102 -0.27 -15.72 -6.32
N LEU A 103 -0.84 -16.09 -5.18
CA LEU A 103 -0.78 -17.43 -4.62
C LEU A 103 -2.17 -18.08 -4.72
N LYS A 104 -2.19 -19.41 -4.79
CA LYS A 104 -3.37 -20.27 -4.72
C LYS A 104 -3.23 -21.28 -3.59
N ASP A 105 -4.36 -21.72 -3.04
CA ASP A 105 -4.46 -22.72 -1.97
C ASP A 105 -3.51 -22.43 -0.80
N ILE A 106 -3.64 -21.22 -0.22
CA ILE A 106 -2.78 -20.75 0.85
C ILE A 106 -3.32 -21.17 2.21
N LYS A 107 -2.44 -21.67 3.06
CA LYS A 107 -2.69 -21.88 4.49
C LYS A 107 -1.82 -20.93 5.30
N PHE A 108 -2.44 -19.96 5.96
CA PHE A 108 -1.79 -19.09 6.94
C PHE A 108 -1.81 -19.75 8.32
N LYS A 109 -0.69 -19.67 9.03
CA LYS A 109 -0.55 -20.07 10.42
C LYS A 109 -0.16 -18.84 11.23
N LEU A 110 -1.00 -18.49 12.20
CA LEU A 110 -0.75 -17.42 13.16
C LEU A 110 -0.12 -17.98 14.43
N ASP A 111 0.53 -17.14 15.21
CA ASP A 111 1.23 -17.52 16.45
C ASP A 111 0.30 -18.16 17.51
N ASN A 112 -1.01 -17.87 17.46
CA ASN A 112 -2.02 -18.44 18.34
C ASN A 112 -2.55 -19.82 17.87
N SER A 113 -1.83 -20.50 16.99
CA SER A 113 -2.21 -21.79 16.35
C SER A 113 -3.49 -21.74 15.51
N GLN A 114 -4.02 -20.54 15.20
CA GLN A 114 -5.10 -20.42 14.25
C GLN A 114 -4.57 -20.62 12.83
N THR A 115 -5.27 -21.47 12.08
CA THR A 115 -4.99 -21.72 10.66
C THR A 115 -6.10 -21.12 9.81
N ILE A 116 -5.73 -20.29 8.85
CA ILE A 116 -6.66 -19.68 7.90
C ILE A 116 -6.35 -20.22 6.52
N GLU A 117 -7.32 -20.87 5.89
CA GLU A 117 -7.20 -21.39 4.53
C GLU A 117 -7.89 -20.43 3.55
N VAL A 118 -7.21 -20.10 2.45
CA VAL A 118 -7.67 -19.14 1.45
C VAL A 118 -7.35 -19.67 0.06
N GLU A 119 -8.34 -19.65 -0.84
CA GLU A 119 -8.21 -20.14 -2.21
C GLU A 119 -7.20 -19.32 -3.03
N LYS A 120 -7.19 -17.99 -2.86
CA LYS A 120 -6.33 -17.09 -3.63
C LYS A 120 -5.95 -15.85 -2.84
N VAL A 121 -4.67 -15.49 -2.87
CA VAL A 121 -4.15 -14.27 -2.23
C VAL A 121 -3.23 -13.52 -3.18
N ARG A 122 -3.32 -12.19 -3.15
CA ARG A 122 -2.34 -11.29 -3.76
C ARG A 122 -1.47 -10.69 -2.66
N ILE A 123 -0.17 -10.93 -2.71
CA ILE A 123 0.82 -10.29 -1.84
C ILE A 123 1.53 -9.20 -2.62
N VAL A 124 1.61 -8.02 -2.03
CA VAL A 124 2.32 -6.87 -2.58
C VAL A 124 3.34 -6.43 -1.55
N SER A 125 4.61 -6.29 -1.97
CA SER A 125 5.70 -5.89 -1.10
C SER A 125 6.57 -4.84 -1.78
N LEU A 126 6.90 -3.80 -1.04
CA LEU A 126 7.95 -2.85 -1.42
C LEU A 126 9.31 -3.41 -1.01
N LEU A 127 10.33 -3.18 -1.82
CA LEU A 127 11.71 -3.42 -1.41
C LEU A 127 12.10 -2.36 -0.35
N ASN A 128 12.32 -2.79 0.89
CA ASN A 128 12.91 -1.90 1.88
C ASN A 128 14.44 -1.89 1.70
N ALA A 129 14.97 -0.85 1.06
CA ALA A 129 16.41 -0.67 0.83
C ALA A 129 17.24 -0.60 2.14
N ASN A 130 16.60 -0.36 3.29
CA ASN A 130 17.27 -0.27 4.60
C ASN A 130 17.21 -1.57 5.41
N SER A 131 16.74 -2.69 4.84
CA SER A 131 16.82 -3.98 5.53
C SER A 131 18.25 -4.53 5.45
N PRO A 132 18.93 -4.83 6.57
CA PRO A 132 20.31 -5.33 6.61
C PRO A 132 20.50 -6.70 5.94
N HIS A 133 19.43 -7.31 5.43
CA HIS A 133 19.48 -8.57 4.69
C HIS A 133 19.70 -8.41 3.18
N ASN A 134 19.79 -7.19 2.65
CA ASN A 134 20.20 -6.95 1.27
C ASN A 134 21.73 -6.83 1.14
N THR A 135 22.47 -7.80 1.68
CA THR A 135 23.86 -8.03 1.28
C THR A 135 23.84 -8.87 0.01
N GLY A 136 23.58 -8.18 -1.11
CA GLY A 136 23.76 -8.74 -2.44
C GLY A 136 25.18 -9.29 -2.56
N LYS A 137 25.29 -10.63 -2.56
CA LYS A 137 26.40 -11.31 -3.21
C LYS A 137 26.30 -10.95 -4.69
N LYS A 138 27.27 -10.14 -5.16
CA LYS A 138 27.61 -10.04 -6.58
C LYS A 138 27.98 -11.42 -7.12
#